data_AF-A0A7J4HNN5-F1
#
_entry.id   AF-A0A7J4HNN5-F1
#
_cell.length_a   1.000
_cell.length_b   1.000
_cell.length_c   1.000
_cell.angle_alpha   90.00
_cell.angle_beta   90.00
_cell.angle_gamma   90.00
#
_symmetry.space_group_name_H-M   'P 1'
#
loop_
_entity.id
_entity.type
_entity.pdbx_description
1 polymer ?
#
loop_
_entity_poly.entity_id
_entity_poly.type
_entity_poly.pdbx_seq_one_letter_code
_entity_poly.pdbx_strand_id
1 'polypeptide(L)'
;MEKFEKLGLSREVLKTLDNVGITEPTEIQEKTIPLALAGKDIIGGSATGSGKTLAFASPIIENLKTKAGVQALILTPTRELAEQVAESIKKFSEGKKLEILAVYGGIAIEPQIRKLNRTEVVVGTPGRILDHLKRKTLKLNKIKILVLDEVDRMFDMGFHKDVEKIIQQCPKERQTMLFSATISNEIDHLAKKHTKDAKEIAVKSYVDHSKLEQIYYDVPDQLKFSLLFHLLKKEDSKLVMVFCSTRRNVDFVAMNLRNAGIHAKEIHGGLSQNQRKRVLDDFNGNGVGVLVCTDVAARGLDIKNVSHVYNYDLPSEIKDYVHRIGRTARAGEEGKAINILCSRDYENFDKILRIENVKITREELPVVEKLRIKKEFGWGKRNDDNRSSAGIRSSSRGNWNRSPSRGRTGGARSPGSGSWSGN
;
A
#
# COMPACT_ATOMS: atom_id res chain seq x y z
N MET A 1 2.25 -31.53 -4.29
CA MET A 1 0.89 -31.51 -4.88
C MET A 1 -0.18 -32.21 -4.06
N GLU A 2 0.01 -33.43 -3.54
CA GLU A 2 -1.01 -34.12 -2.72
C GLU A 2 -1.54 -33.30 -1.52
N LYS A 3 -0.68 -32.48 -0.88
CA LYS A 3 -1.08 -31.59 0.21
C LYS A 3 -2.14 -30.57 -0.25
N PHE A 4 -1.98 -29.97 -1.43
CA PHE A 4 -2.96 -29.02 -1.98
C PHE A 4 -4.25 -29.72 -2.44
N GLU A 5 -4.14 -30.94 -2.97
CA GLU A 5 -5.32 -31.72 -3.36
C GLU A 5 -6.23 -32.01 -2.16
N LYS A 6 -5.63 -32.31 -1.00
CA LYS A 6 -6.36 -32.46 0.28
C LYS A 6 -7.08 -31.19 0.74
N LEU A 7 -6.72 -30.01 0.23
CA LEU A 7 -7.41 -28.76 0.53
C LEU A 7 -8.69 -28.55 -0.30
N GLY A 8 -8.98 -29.44 -1.26
CA GLY A 8 -10.20 -29.39 -2.08
C GLY A 8 -10.09 -28.57 -3.36
N LEU A 9 -8.87 -28.25 -3.82
CA LEU A 9 -8.65 -27.53 -5.08
C LEU A 9 -8.85 -28.44 -6.29
N SER A 10 -9.40 -27.88 -7.37
CA SER A 10 -9.60 -28.58 -8.63
C SER A 10 -8.28 -28.95 -9.31
N ARG A 11 -8.29 -30.00 -10.14
CA ARG A 11 -7.11 -30.43 -10.92
C ARG A 11 -6.52 -29.31 -11.80
N GLU A 12 -7.37 -28.41 -12.29
CA GLU A 12 -6.97 -27.27 -13.10
C GLU A 12 -6.15 -26.26 -12.29
N VAL A 13 -6.60 -25.94 -11.07
CA VAL A 13 -5.85 -25.08 -10.15
C VAL A 13 -4.57 -25.77 -9.71
N LEU A 14 -4.61 -27.05 -9.36
CA LEU A 14 -3.43 -27.83 -8.97
C LEU A 14 -2.35 -27.80 -10.07
N LYS A 15 -2.73 -28.02 -11.34
CA LYS A 15 -1.80 -27.93 -12.47
C LYS A 15 -1.19 -26.54 -12.60
N THR A 16 -1.98 -25.49 -12.37
CA THR A 16 -1.50 -24.11 -12.42
C THR A 16 -0.51 -23.82 -11.29
N LEU A 17 -0.78 -24.31 -10.07
CA LEU A 17 0.13 -24.16 -8.94
C LEU A 17 1.48 -24.86 -9.18
N ASP A 18 1.44 -26.08 -9.73
CA ASP A 18 2.64 -26.84 -10.09
C ASP A 18 3.49 -26.10 -11.14
N ASN A 19 2.86 -25.59 -12.20
CA ASN A 19 3.53 -24.80 -13.24
C ASN A 19 4.19 -23.51 -12.70
N VAL A 20 3.60 -22.90 -11.67
CA VAL A 20 4.13 -21.68 -11.03
C VAL A 20 5.15 -22.02 -9.93
N GLY A 21 5.42 -23.31 -9.68
CA GLY A 21 6.40 -23.78 -8.71
C GLY A 21 5.92 -23.73 -7.25
N ILE A 22 4.61 -23.70 -7.01
CA ILE A 22 4.02 -23.73 -5.66
C ILE A 22 3.67 -25.17 -5.32
N THR A 23 4.58 -25.84 -4.62
CA THR A 23 4.50 -27.29 -4.40
C THR A 23 3.85 -27.69 -3.07
N GLU A 24 3.94 -26.83 -2.05
CA GLU A 24 3.41 -27.04 -0.71
C GLU A 24 2.61 -25.83 -0.19
N PRO A 25 1.47 -26.07 0.51
CA PRO A 25 0.69 -25.01 1.11
C PRO A 25 1.37 -24.43 2.35
N THR A 26 1.20 -23.12 2.57
CA THR A 26 1.59 -22.46 3.83
C THR A 26 0.54 -22.72 4.92
N GLU A 27 0.91 -22.55 6.20
CA GLU A 27 -0.03 -22.75 7.34
C GLU A 27 -1.32 -21.94 7.19
N ILE A 28 -1.23 -20.70 6.70
CA ILE A 28 -2.43 -19.87 6.46
C ILE A 28 -3.28 -20.44 5.31
N GLN A 29 -2.66 -21.02 4.28
CA GLN A 29 -3.38 -21.67 3.18
C GLN A 29 -4.07 -22.95 3.64
N GLU A 30 -3.39 -23.80 4.41
CA GLU A 30 -3.96 -25.04 4.97
C GLU A 30 -5.19 -24.76 5.83
N LYS A 31 -5.13 -23.74 6.69
CA LYS A 31 -6.23 -23.36 7.58
C LYS A 31 -7.38 -22.63 6.87
N THR A 32 -7.06 -21.82 5.85
CA THR A 32 -8.02 -20.91 5.22
C THR A 32 -8.72 -21.54 4.03
N ILE A 33 -8.01 -22.23 3.14
CA ILE A 33 -8.56 -22.69 1.86
C ILE A 33 -9.81 -23.57 2.05
N PRO A 34 -9.81 -24.61 2.90
CA PRO A 34 -10.99 -25.47 3.05
C PRO A 34 -12.22 -24.70 3.55
N LEU A 35 -12.03 -23.78 4.50
CA LEU A 35 -13.11 -22.94 5.03
C LEU A 35 -13.63 -21.95 3.99
N ALA A 36 -12.71 -21.39 3.21
CA ALA A 36 -13.02 -20.43 2.16
C ALA A 36 -13.80 -21.11 1.01
N LEU A 37 -13.43 -22.33 0.61
CA LEU A 37 -14.15 -23.13 -0.38
C LEU A 37 -15.56 -23.51 0.10
N ALA A 38 -15.72 -23.76 1.40
CA ALA A 38 -17.02 -24.00 2.03
C ALA A 38 -17.90 -22.74 2.17
N GLY A 39 -17.44 -21.58 1.67
CA GLY A 39 -18.20 -20.33 1.68
C GLY A 39 -18.28 -19.65 3.05
N LYS A 40 -17.44 -20.03 4.02
CA LYS A 40 -17.41 -19.39 5.34
C LYS A 40 -16.77 -18.02 5.28
N ASP A 41 -17.26 -17.10 6.10
CA ASP A 41 -16.58 -15.84 6.35
C ASP A 41 -15.33 -16.10 7.21
N ILE A 42 -14.28 -15.29 7.00
CA ILE A 42 -12.97 -15.52 7.62
C ILE A 42 -12.41 -14.21 8.15
N ILE A 43 -11.83 -14.27 9.35
CA ILE A 43 -10.99 -13.22 9.92
C ILE A 43 -9.60 -13.81 10.11
N GLY A 44 -8.67 -13.44 9.23
CA GLY A 44 -7.31 -13.97 9.19
C GLY A 44 -6.28 -12.98 9.75
N GLY A 45 -5.71 -13.31 10.91
CA GLY A 45 -4.53 -12.65 11.46
C GLY A 45 -3.25 -13.23 10.85
N SER A 46 -2.58 -12.49 9.97
CA SER A 46 -1.30 -12.95 9.39
C SER A 46 -0.47 -11.80 8.81
N ALA A 47 0.85 -11.97 8.83
CA ALA A 47 1.80 -11.01 8.26
C ALA A 47 1.79 -11.01 6.71
N THR A 48 2.32 -9.95 6.11
CA THR A 48 2.60 -9.89 4.67
C THR A 48 3.59 -10.98 4.25
N GLY A 49 3.42 -11.58 3.07
CA GLY A 49 4.30 -12.66 2.58
C GLY A 49 3.96 -14.07 3.09
N SER A 50 2.89 -14.25 3.88
CA SER A 50 2.45 -15.57 4.38
C SER A 50 1.75 -16.45 3.34
N GLY A 51 1.56 -15.97 2.10
CA GLY A 51 0.83 -16.72 1.06
C GLY A 51 -0.70 -16.54 1.07
N LYS A 52 -1.20 -15.53 1.82
CA LYS A 52 -2.64 -15.17 1.88
C LYS A 52 -3.33 -15.03 0.53
N THR A 53 -2.64 -14.51 -0.47
CA THR A 53 -3.24 -14.23 -1.78
C THR A 53 -3.80 -15.49 -2.41
N LEU A 54 -3.07 -16.62 -2.35
CA LEU A 54 -3.60 -17.89 -2.85
C LEU A 54 -4.78 -18.39 -1.99
N ALA A 55 -4.73 -18.16 -0.68
CA ALA A 55 -5.78 -18.59 0.24
C ALA A 55 -7.15 -17.96 -0.11
N PHE A 56 -7.22 -16.64 -0.31
CA PHE A 56 -8.47 -15.98 -0.71
C PHE A 56 -8.74 -16.02 -2.21
N ALA A 57 -7.73 -16.24 -3.06
CA ALA A 57 -7.93 -16.45 -4.48
C ALA A 57 -8.56 -17.81 -4.79
N SER A 58 -8.31 -18.83 -3.97
CA SER A 58 -8.85 -20.19 -4.16
C SER A 58 -10.37 -20.22 -4.36
N PRO A 59 -11.22 -19.69 -3.45
CA PRO A 59 -12.67 -19.66 -3.67
C PRO A 59 -13.09 -18.78 -4.85
N ILE A 60 -12.32 -17.73 -5.17
CA ILE A 60 -12.58 -16.86 -6.33
C ILE A 60 -12.40 -17.66 -7.62
N ILE A 61 -11.30 -18.41 -7.73
CA ILE A 61 -10.99 -19.20 -8.91
C ILE A 61 -11.95 -20.37 -9.03
N GLU A 62 -12.25 -21.07 -7.94
CA GLU A 62 -13.15 -22.24 -7.98
C GLU A 62 -14.61 -21.85 -8.28
N ASN A 63 -15.15 -20.80 -7.64
CA ASN A 63 -16.60 -20.57 -7.62
C ASN A 63 -17.12 -19.53 -8.63
N LEU A 64 -16.27 -18.65 -9.16
CA LEU A 64 -16.73 -17.59 -10.07
C LEU A 64 -16.98 -18.09 -11.49
N LYS A 65 -17.76 -17.35 -12.27
CA LYS A 65 -18.10 -17.68 -13.67
C LYS A 65 -17.55 -16.59 -14.58
N THR A 66 -16.86 -16.97 -15.65
CA THR A 66 -16.41 -16.04 -16.69
C THR A 66 -17.59 -15.35 -17.38
N LYS A 67 -17.40 -14.13 -17.87
CA LYS A 67 -18.39 -13.34 -18.61
C LYS A 67 -19.67 -13.05 -17.81
N ALA A 68 -19.60 -13.08 -16.48
CA ALA A 68 -20.75 -12.82 -15.60
C ALA A 68 -20.78 -11.38 -15.04
N GLY A 69 -19.79 -10.57 -15.40
CA GLY A 69 -19.52 -9.26 -14.77
C GLY A 69 -18.84 -9.41 -13.42
N VAL A 70 -18.65 -8.29 -12.71
CA VAL A 70 -17.87 -8.28 -11.45
C VAL A 70 -18.57 -9.09 -10.36
N GLN A 71 -17.92 -10.15 -9.90
CA GLN A 71 -18.40 -11.07 -8.87
C GLN A 71 -17.51 -11.12 -7.62
N ALA A 72 -16.27 -10.65 -7.70
CA ALA A 72 -15.41 -10.47 -6.54
C ALA A 72 -14.81 -9.08 -6.48
N LEU A 73 -14.70 -8.57 -5.26
CA LEU A 73 -14.05 -7.30 -4.94
C LEU A 73 -13.01 -7.56 -3.86
N ILE A 74 -11.76 -7.18 -4.13
CA ILE A 74 -10.66 -7.22 -3.16
C ILE A 74 -10.23 -5.78 -2.91
N LEU A 75 -10.37 -5.30 -1.68
CA LEU A 75 -9.87 -4.00 -1.26
C LEU A 75 -8.45 -4.13 -0.70
N THR A 76 -7.56 -3.25 -1.15
CA THR A 76 -6.15 -3.19 -0.74
C THR A 76 -5.77 -1.72 -0.44
N PRO A 77 -4.85 -1.45 0.51
CA PRO A 77 -4.45 -0.10 0.89
C PRO A 77 -3.67 0.66 -0.19
N THR A 78 -2.86 -0.04 -0.98
CA THR A 78 -1.92 0.58 -1.92
C THR A 78 -2.14 0.12 -3.35
N ARG A 79 -1.66 0.94 -4.29
CA ARG A 79 -1.78 0.68 -5.73
C ARG A 79 -0.92 -0.51 -6.11
N GLU A 80 0.27 -0.56 -5.52
CA GLU A 80 1.27 -1.60 -5.73
C GLU A 80 0.72 -2.97 -5.27
N LEU A 81 0.08 -3.03 -4.08
CA LEU A 81 -0.55 -4.27 -3.63
C LEU A 81 -1.73 -4.67 -4.53
N ALA A 82 -2.53 -3.70 -5.00
CA ALA A 82 -3.62 -3.99 -5.91
C ALA A 82 -3.14 -4.64 -7.22
N GLU A 83 -2.04 -4.14 -7.79
CA GLU A 83 -1.42 -4.73 -8.99
C GLU A 83 -0.87 -6.13 -8.70
N GLN A 84 -0.12 -6.29 -7.61
CA GLN A 84 0.48 -7.57 -7.24
C GLN A 84 -0.58 -8.66 -7.00
N VAL A 85 -1.65 -8.33 -6.28
CA VAL A 85 -2.75 -9.26 -6.01
C VAL A 85 -3.47 -9.59 -7.32
N ALA A 86 -3.74 -8.60 -8.18
CA ALA A 86 -4.37 -8.84 -9.47
C ALA A 86 -3.52 -9.75 -10.38
N GLU A 87 -2.21 -9.52 -10.47
CA GLU A 87 -1.28 -10.34 -11.24
C GLU A 87 -1.17 -11.76 -10.69
N SER A 88 -1.14 -11.92 -9.36
CA SER A 88 -1.10 -13.22 -8.71
C SER A 88 -2.36 -14.02 -9.00
N ILE A 89 -3.55 -13.43 -8.82
CA ILE A 89 -4.82 -14.10 -9.13
C ILE A 89 -4.88 -14.45 -10.62
N LYS A 90 -4.42 -13.57 -11.51
CA LYS A 90 -4.38 -13.84 -12.95
C LYS A 90 -3.53 -15.06 -13.30
N LYS A 91 -2.36 -15.20 -12.65
CA LYS A 91 -1.51 -16.40 -12.78
C LYS A 91 -2.24 -17.64 -12.27
N PHE A 92 -2.82 -17.58 -11.07
CA PHE A 92 -3.54 -18.72 -10.48
C PHE A 92 -4.81 -19.11 -11.25
N SER A 93 -5.42 -18.18 -11.98
CA SER A 93 -6.64 -18.39 -12.76
C SER A 93 -6.38 -18.69 -14.25
N GLU A 94 -5.15 -18.99 -14.66
CA GLU A 94 -4.78 -19.15 -16.07
C GLU A 94 -5.66 -20.17 -16.82
N GLY A 95 -5.96 -21.30 -16.18
CA GLY A 95 -6.87 -22.31 -16.75
C GLY A 95 -8.29 -21.76 -16.98
N LYS A 96 -8.87 -21.12 -15.96
CA LYS A 96 -10.26 -20.63 -15.99
C LYS A 96 -10.46 -19.35 -16.81
N LYS A 97 -9.39 -18.61 -17.08
CA LYS A 97 -9.40 -17.34 -17.85
C LYS A 97 -10.37 -16.30 -17.27
N LEU A 98 -10.36 -16.13 -15.95
CA LEU A 98 -11.05 -15.01 -15.31
C LEU A 98 -10.37 -13.70 -15.71
N GLU A 99 -11.17 -12.67 -15.97
CA GLU A 99 -10.66 -11.32 -16.22
C GLU A 99 -10.56 -10.56 -14.89
N ILE A 100 -9.33 -10.17 -14.57
CA ILE A 100 -8.99 -9.48 -13.32
C ILE A 100 -8.45 -8.09 -13.63
N LEU A 101 -8.97 -7.08 -12.92
CA LEU A 101 -8.58 -5.68 -13.10
C LEU A 101 -8.13 -5.05 -11.78
N ALA A 102 -6.92 -4.50 -11.78
CA ALA A 102 -6.46 -3.58 -10.74
C ALA A 102 -7.07 -2.18 -10.96
N VAL A 103 -7.69 -1.62 -9.92
CA VAL A 103 -8.44 -0.36 -9.95
C VAL A 103 -7.91 0.59 -8.87
N TYR A 104 -7.19 1.64 -9.29
CA TYR A 104 -6.53 2.55 -8.35
C TYR A 104 -6.35 3.98 -8.86
N GLY A 105 -6.00 4.90 -7.94
CA GLY A 105 -5.84 6.33 -8.18
C GLY A 105 -4.56 6.73 -8.93
N GLY A 106 -4.42 7.99 -9.34
CA GLY A 106 -3.16 8.51 -9.88
C GLY A 106 -2.82 8.12 -11.33
N ILE A 107 -3.74 7.46 -12.01
CA ILE A 107 -3.77 7.24 -13.47
C ILE A 107 -5.14 7.65 -14.02
N ALA A 108 -5.26 7.81 -15.34
CA ALA A 108 -6.54 8.09 -15.99
C ALA A 108 -7.59 7.00 -15.68
N ILE A 109 -8.86 7.39 -15.54
CA ILE A 109 -9.94 6.46 -15.15
C ILE A 109 -10.55 5.76 -16.38
N GLU A 110 -10.51 6.41 -17.54
CA GLU A 110 -11.09 5.95 -18.80
C GLU A 110 -10.58 4.57 -19.26
N PRO A 111 -9.28 4.24 -19.14
CA PRO A 111 -8.80 2.87 -19.40
C PRO A 111 -9.42 1.83 -18.46
N GLN A 112 -9.65 2.18 -17.19
CA GLN A 112 -10.26 1.28 -16.20
C GLN A 112 -11.75 1.08 -16.53
N ILE A 113 -12.47 2.15 -16.86
CA ILE A 113 -13.89 2.10 -17.29
C ILE A 113 -14.07 1.14 -18.48
N ARG A 114 -13.20 1.23 -19.50
CA ARG A 114 -13.29 0.36 -20.68
C ARG A 114 -13.08 -1.12 -20.34
N LYS A 115 -12.18 -1.43 -19.40
CA LYS A 115 -11.87 -2.82 -19.00
C LYS A 115 -12.93 -3.43 -18.08
N LEU A 116 -13.58 -2.61 -17.25
CA LEU A 116 -14.59 -3.08 -16.27
C LEU A 116 -15.74 -3.88 -16.90
N ASN A 117 -16.12 -3.58 -18.14
CA ASN A 117 -17.21 -4.28 -18.84
C ASN A 117 -16.93 -5.77 -19.08
N ARG A 118 -15.67 -6.21 -19.02
CA ARG A 118 -15.24 -7.59 -19.24
C ARG A 118 -14.65 -8.22 -17.99
N THR A 119 -14.72 -7.55 -16.84
CA THR A 119 -14.01 -7.96 -15.61
C THR A 119 -14.92 -8.80 -14.71
N GLU A 120 -14.40 -9.89 -14.15
CA GLU A 120 -15.05 -10.68 -13.09
C GLU A 120 -14.50 -10.36 -11.70
N VAL A 121 -13.22 -10.01 -11.59
CA VAL A 121 -12.56 -9.73 -10.31
C VAL A 121 -11.96 -8.33 -10.33
N VAL A 122 -12.38 -7.49 -9.39
CA VAL A 122 -11.79 -6.17 -9.19
C VAL A 122 -10.90 -6.20 -7.95
N VAL A 123 -9.65 -5.80 -8.11
CA VAL A 123 -8.73 -5.54 -6.99
C VAL A 123 -8.49 -4.04 -6.94
N GLY A 124 -8.74 -3.35 -5.84
CA GLY A 124 -8.59 -1.90 -5.88
C GLY A 124 -8.45 -1.17 -4.55
N THR A 125 -7.99 0.07 -4.67
CA THR A 125 -7.84 0.99 -3.53
C THR A 125 -9.19 1.68 -3.23
N PRO A 126 -9.56 1.87 -1.95
CA PRO A 126 -10.89 2.37 -1.56
C PRO A 126 -11.32 3.64 -2.29
N GLY A 127 -10.45 4.67 -2.33
CA GLY A 127 -10.77 5.95 -2.96
C GLY A 127 -11.13 5.83 -4.45
N ARG A 128 -10.43 4.99 -5.23
CA ARG A 128 -10.74 4.82 -6.66
C ARG A 128 -12.00 3.98 -6.87
N ILE A 129 -12.24 2.97 -6.02
CA ILE A 129 -13.47 2.19 -6.07
C ILE A 129 -14.68 3.11 -5.85
N LEU A 130 -14.64 3.98 -4.83
CA LEU A 130 -15.69 4.96 -4.59
C LEU A 130 -15.90 5.93 -5.77
N ASP A 131 -14.83 6.38 -6.44
CA ASP A 131 -14.93 7.21 -7.64
C ASP A 131 -15.69 6.48 -8.77
N HIS A 132 -15.38 5.20 -9.02
CA HIS A 132 -16.12 4.39 -9.99
C HIS A 132 -17.59 4.19 -9.64
N LEU A 133 -17.90 3.95 -8.35
CA LEU A 133 -19.27 3.81 -7.85
C LEU A 133 -20.06 5.12 -8.01
N LYS A 134 -19.46 6.25 -7.63
CA LYS A 134 -20.06 7.59 -7.78
C LYS A 134 -20.37 7.90 -9.25
N ARG A 135 -19.49 7.52 -10.17
CA ARG A 135 -19.67 7.67 -11.62
C ARG A 135 -20.58 6.61 -12.24
N LYS A 136 -21.05 5.63 -11.46
CA LYS A 136 -21.87 4.48 -11.92
C LYS A 136 -21.19 3.63 -13.00
N THR A 137 -19.86 3.61 -13.01
CA THR A 137 -19.03 2.84 -13.96
C THR A 137 -18.68 1.45 -13.44
N LEU A 138 -18.83 1.23 -12.13
CA LEU A 138 -18.74 -0.08 -11.47
C LEU A 138 -20.07 -0.33 -10.75
N LYS A 139 -20.58 -1.56 -10.84
CA LYS A 139 -21.75 -2.04 -10.09
C LYS A 139 -21.33 -3.23 -9.24
N LEU A 140 -21.68 -3.20 -7.95
CA LEU A 140 -21.30 -4.24 -6.99
C LEU A 140 -22.44 -5.21 -6.65
N ASN A 141 -23.61 -5.07 -7.28
CA ASN A 141 -24.80 -5.86 -6.98
C ASN A 141 -24.65 -7.37 -7.24
N LYS A 142 -23.59 -7.81 -7.94
CA LYS A 142 -23.28 -9.21 -8.23
C LYS A 142 -22.12 -9.77 -7.39
N ILE A 143 -21.58 -9.00 -6.45
CA ILE A 143 -20.48 -9.44 -5.59
C ILE A 143 -20.93 -10.64 -4.76
N LYS A 144 -20.23 -11.76 -4.95
CA LYS A 144 -20.36 -13.00 -4.18
C LYS A 144 -19.27 -13.14 -3.13
N ILE A 145 -18.09 -12.58 -3.41
CA ILE A 145 -16.91 -12.66 -2.54
C ILE A 145 -16.34 -11.26 -2.35
N LEU A 146 -16.26 -10.82 -1.11
CA LEU A 146 -15.58 -9.59 -0.70
C LEU A 146 -14.33 -9.96 0.10
N VAL A 147 -13.18 -9.41 -0.29
CA VAL A 147 -11.93 -9.54 0.46
C VAL A 147 -11.48 -8.16 0.92
N LEU A 148 -11.07 -8.05 2.17
CA LEU A 148 -10.39 -6.88 2.72
C LEU A 148 -8.98 -7.30 3.12
N ASP A 149 -7.96 -6.85 2.38
CA ASP A 149 -6.56 -7.22 2.64
C ASP A 149 -5.78 -6.02 3.20
N GLU A 150 -4.91 -6.29 4.17
CA GLU A 150 -4.21 -5.28 4.98
C GLU A 150 -5.17 -4.21 5.56
N VAL A 151 -6.21 -4.65 6.28
CA VAL A 151 -7.26 -3.74 6.80
C VAL A 151 -6.73 -2.71 7.79
N ASP A 152 -5.84 -3.13 8.69
CA ASP A 152 -5.10 -2.22 9.57
C ASP A 152 -4.43 -1.09 8.79
N ARG A 153 -3.85 -1.39 7.62
CA ARG A 153 -3.21 -0.38 6.78
C ARG A 153 -4.20 0.54 6.09
N MET A 154 -5.34 0.02 5.64
CA MET A 154 -6.41 0.89 5.14
C MET A 154 -6.89 1.87 6.23
N PHE A 155 -6.96 1.42 7.49
CA PHE A 155 -7.42 2.24 8.61
C PHE A 155 -6.38 3.31 8.98
N ASP A 156 -5.10 2.93 9.06
CA ASP A 156 -3.97 3.85 9.28
C ASP A 156 -3.90 4.97 8.24
N MET A 157 -4.32 4.68 7.00
CA MET A 157 -4.36 5.64 5.90
C MET A 157 -5.64 6.49 5.89
N GLY A 158 -6.52 6.32 6.88
CA GLY A 158 -7.78 7.06 7.00
C GLY A 158 -8.91 6.54 6.13
N PHE A 159 -8.78 5.35 5.51
CA PHE A 159 -9.80 4.80 4.61
C PHE A 159 -10.95 4.07 5.34
N HIS A 160 -11.00 4.06 6.66
CA HIS A 160 -12.05 3.38 7.45
C HIS A 160 -13.47 3.68 6.93
N LYS A 161 -13.83 4.97 6.78
CA LYS A 161 -15.12 5.42 6.25
C LYS A 161 -15.35 5.01 4.80
N ASP A 162 -14.29 4.98 4.00
CA ASP A 162 -14.38 4.66 2.58
C ASP A 162 -14.61 3.16 2.38
N VAL A 163 -13.89 2.33 3.13
CA VAL A 163 -14.09 0.87 3.18
C VAL A 163 -15.53 0.57 3.59
N GLU A 164 -16.02 1.17 4.68
CA GLU A 164 -17.38 0.91 5.15
C GLU A 164 -18.44 1.28 4.11
N LYS A 165 -18.30 2.43 3.43
CA LYS A 165 -19.20 2.83 2.34
C LYS A 165 -19.20 1.82 1.20
N ILE A 166 -18.04 1.28 0.82
CA ILE A 166 -17.95 0.29 -0.26
C ILE A 166 -18.65 -1.01 0.16
N ILE A 167 -18.45 -1.47 1.39
CA ILE A 167 -19.08 -2.68 1.91
C ILE A 167 -20.61 -2.55 1.88
N GLN A 168 -21.14 -1.37 2.25
CA GLN A 168 -22.57 -1.09 2.22
C GLN A 168 -23.19 -1.09 0.81
N GLN A 169 -22.38 -0.91 -0.24
CA GLN A 169 -22.81 -1.02 -1.63
C GLN A 169 -22.77 -2.47 -2.16
N CYS A 170 -22.19 -3.41 -1.40
CA CYS A 170 -22.18 -4.83 -1.73
C CYS A 170 -23.44 -5.53 -1.22
N PRO A 171 -23.90 -6.62 -1.86
CA PRO A 171 -25.01 -7.45 -1.37
C PRO A 171 -24.76 -7.98 0.04
N LYS A 172 -25.82 -8.09 0.85
CA LYS A 172 -25.75 -8.70 2.19
C LYS A 172 -25.47 -10.20 2.17
N GLU A 173 -25.85 -10.87 1.09
CA GLU A 173 -25.57 -12.28 0.86
C GLU A 173 -24.32 -12.39 -0.02
N ARG A 174 -23.18 -12.54 0.65
CA ARG A 174 -21.86 -12.72 0.07
C ARG A 174 -20.96 -13.37 1.13
N GLN A 175 -19.90 -14.01 0.69
CA GLN A 175 -18.78 -14.38 1.54
C GLN A 175 -17.89 -13.15 1.78
N THR A 176 -17.46 -12.93 3.02
CA THR A 176 -16.52 -11.87 3.40
C THR A 176 -15.29 -12.46 4.08
N MET A 177 -14.11 -12.15 3.54
CA MET A 177 -12.83 -12.55 4.13
C MET A 177 -12.03 -11.29 4.48
N LEU A 178 -11.60 -11.17 5.74
CA LEU A 178 -10.82 -10.06 6.25
C LEU A 178 -9.43 -10.56 6.62
N PHE A 179 -8.39 -9.90 6.13
CA PHE A 179 -7.00 -10.19 6.48
C PHE A 179 -6.30 -8.94 7.02
N SER A 180 -5.68 -9.09 8.19
CA SER A 180 -4.98 -7.99 8.86
C SER A 180 -3.77 -8.52 9.62
N ALA A 181 -2.70 -7.74 9.73
CA ALA A 181 -1.57 -8.12 10.61
C ALA A 181 -1.91 -7.85 12.08
N THR A 182 -2.73 -6.83 12.33
CA THR A 182 -3.20 -6.44 13.68
C THR A 182 -4.73 -6.36 13.72
N ILE A 183 -5.33 -6.72 14.86
CA ILE A 183 -6.78 -6.62 15.08
C ILE A 183 -6.99 -5.58 16.17
N SER A 184 -7.14 -4.32 15.78
CA SER A 184 -7.57 -3.25 16.68
C SER A 184 -9.08 -3.37 16.97
N ASN A 185 -9.55 -2.69 18.02
CA ASN A 185 -10.99 -2.64 18.35
C ASN A 185 -11.85 -2.15 17.16
N GLU A 186 -11.32 -1.23 16.35
CA GLU A 186 -12.02 -0.72 15.17
C GLU A 186 -12.17 -1.78 14.07
N ILE A 187 -11.12 -2.60 13.87
CA ILE A 187 -11.13 -3.70 12.90
C ILE A 187 -12.04 -4.83 13.38
N ASP A 188 -11.99 -5.16 14.67
CA ASP A 188 -12.90 -6.13 15.29
C ASP A 188 -14.37 -5.68 15.14
N HIS A 189 -14.66 -4.40 15.35
CA HIS A 189 -15.99 -3.85 15.15
C HIS A 189 -16.43 -3.93 13.67
N LEU A 190 -15.55 -3.59 12.73
CA LEU A 190 -15.82 -3.74 11.29
C LEU A 190 -16.13 -5.19 10.94
N ALA A 191 -15.32 -6.13 11.44
CA ALA A 191 -15.45 -7.56 11.17
C ALA A 191 -16.79 -8.09 11.69
N LYS A 192 -17.11 -7.85 12.97
CA LYS A 192 -18.37 -8.26 13.60
C LYS A 192 -19.60 -7.68 12.90
N LYS A 193 -19.51 -6.47 12.38
CA LYS A 193 -20.61 -5.79 11.68
C LYS A 193 -20.86 -6.33 10.28
N HIS A 194 -19.81 -6.81 9.58
CA HIS A 194 -19.86 -7.08 8.14
C HIS A 194 -19.59 -8.53 7.75
N THR A 195 -19.38 -9.42 8.72
CA THR A 195 -19.24 -10.87 8.51
C THR A 195 -20.38 -11.66 9.20
N LYS A 196 -20.51 -12.96 8.88
CA LYS A 196 -21.50 -13.89 9.44
C LYS A 196 -20.82 -15.17 9.93
N ASP A 197 -20.88 -15.46 11.24
CA ASP A 197 -20.24 -16.63 11.88
C ASP A 197 -18.79 -16.84 11.35
N ALA A 198 -18.02 -15.75 11.32
CA ALA A 198 -16.68 -15.77 10.76
C ALA A 198 -15.76 -16.69 11.55
N LYS A 199 -14.94 -17.46 10.82
CA LYS A 199 -13.90 -18.27 11.44
C LYS A 199 -12.63 -17.44 11.61
N GLU A 200 -12.19 -17.34 12.85
CA GLU A 200 -10.96 -16.66 13.20
C GLU A 200 -9.77 -17.60 13.00
N ILE A 201 -8.81 -17.15 12.20
CA ILE A 201 -7.58 -17.87 11.91
C ILE A 201 -6.43 -16.95 12.31
N ALA A 202 -5.71 -17.33 13.36
CA ALA A 202 -4.45 -16.70 13.72
C ALA A 202 -3.30 -17.62 13.29
N VAL A 203 -2.42 -17.10 12.46
CA VAL A 203 -1.15 -17.75 12.12
C VAL A 203 -0.03 -16.89 12.67
N LYS A 204 0.92 -17.51 13.38
CA LYS A 204 2.08 -16.80 13.91
C LYS A 204 2.86 -16.18 12.74
N SER A 205 3.37 -14.96 12.96
CA SER A 205 4.19 -14.28 11.95
C SER A 205 5.34 -15.19 11.51
N TYR A 206 5.57 -15.28 10.20
CA TYR A 206 6.71 -16.00 9.61
C TYR A 206 8.06 -15.31 9.87
N VAL A 207 8.06 -14.16 10.57
CA VAL A 207 9.32 -13.58 11.08
C VAL A 207 9.72 -14.42 12.28
N ASP A 208 10.56 -15.41 12.03
CA ASP A 208 11.26 -16.11 13.08
C ASP A 208 12.21 -15.11 13.76
N HIS A 209 11.81 -14.59 14.92
CA HIS A 209 12.63 -13.65 15.68
C HIS A 209 14.00 -14.22 16.03
N SER A 210 14.18 -15.56 16.01
CA SER A 210 15.49 -16.19 16.20
C SER A 210 16.42 -16.03 14.98
N LYS A 211 15.87 -15.78 13.79
CA LYS A 211 16.61 -15.57 12.52
C LYS A 211 16.78 -14.10 12.15
N LEU A 212 16.20 -13.20 12.95
CA LEU A 212 16.30 -11.76 12.76
C LEU A 212 17.28 -11.17 13.78
N GLU A 213 18.49 -10.87 13.32
CA GLU A 213 19.46 -10.12 14.12
C GLU A 213 19.05 -8.64 14.14
N GLN A 214 18.88 -8.06 15.33
CA GLN A 214 18.55 -6.64 15.49
C GLN A 214 19.67 -5.95 16.25
N ILE A 215 20.26 -4.95 15.60
CA ILE A 215 21.35 -4.16 16.19
C ILE A 215 21.05 -2.66 16.12
N TYR A 216 21.73 -1.89 16.96
CA TYR A 216 21.70 -0.45 16.87
C TYR A 216 23.07 0.19 17.04
N TYR A 217 23.27 1.28 16.31
CA TYR A 217 24.41 2.17 16.47
C TYR A 217 23.91 3.52 16.99
N ASP A 218 24.58 4.04 18.01
CA ASP A 218 24.40 5.40 18.49
C ASP A 218 25.49 6.28 17.87
N VAL A 219 25.08 7.28 17.10
CA VAL A 219 25.98 8.10 16.28
C VAL A 219 25.61 9.58 16.36
N PRO A 220 26.59 10.50 16.41
CA PRO A 220 26.31 11.93 16.28
C PRO A 220 25.57 12.23 14.96
N ASP A 221 24.60 13.14 15.00
CA ASP A 221 23.73 13.51 13.86
C ASP A 221 24.50 13.75 12.55
N GLN A 222 25.65 14.41 12.66
CA GLN A 222 26.51 14.77 11.53
C GLN A 222 27.29 13.59 10.92
N LEU A 223 27.37 12.44 11.60
CA LEU A 223 27.99 11.22 11.10
C LEU A 223 26.96 10.17 10.66
N LYS A 224 25.66 10.42 10.85
CA LYS A 224 24.59 9.47 10.54
C LYS A 224 24.65 8.90 9.12
N PHE A 225 24.78 9.78 8.13
CA PHE A 225 24.93 9.38 6.72
C PHE A 225 26.25 8.65 6.46
N SER A 226 27.34 9.10 7.09
CA SER A 226 28.66 8.48 6.91
C SER A 226 28.67 7.05 7.43
N LEU A 227 28.00 6.80 8.55
CA LEU A 227 27.81 5.46 9.09
C LEU A 227 26.95 4.59 8.15
N LEU A 228 25.82 5.11 7.66
CA LEU A 228 25.00 4.37 6.69
C LEU A 228 25.83 3.93 5.47
N PHE A 229 26.59 4.86 4.88
CA PHE A 229 27.47 4.55 3.75
C PHE A 229 28.52 3.48 4.10
N HIS A 230 29.18 3.64 5.24
CA HIS A 230 30.22 2.71 5.69
C HIS A 230 29.68 1.29 5.87
N LEU A 231 28.51 1.15 6.49
CA LEU A 231 27.85 -0.13 6.68
C LEU A 231 27.46 -0.74 5.32
N LEU A 232 26.79 0.01 4.45
CA LEU A 232 26.38 -0.46 3.13
C LEU A 232 27.56 -0.88 2.24
N LYS A 233 28.73 -0.24 2.37
CA LYS A 233 29.92 -0.60 1.59
C LYS A 233 30.51 -1.96 1.99
N LYS A 234 30.28 -2.39 3.22
CA LYS A 234 30.74 -3.69 3.72
C LYS A 234 29.77 -4.83 3.40
N GLU A 235 28.58 -4.52 2.92
CA GLU A 235 27.57 -5.53 2.56
C GLU A 235 27.88 -6.14 1.21
N ASP A 236 28.31 -7.40 1.22
CA ASP A 236 28.52 -8.17 -0.01
C ASP A 236 27.18 -8.67 -0.56
N SER A 237 26.67 -7.92 -1.54
CA SER A 237 25.81 -8.41 -2.62
C SER A 237 24.43 -8.96 -2.26
N LYS A 238 23.61 -8.19 -1.53
CA LYS A 238 22.19 -8.53 -1.31
C LYS A 238 21.27 -7.31 -1.42
N LEU A 239 19.97 -7.52 -1.56
CA LEU A 239 18.97 -6.45 -1.57
C LEU A 239 18.87 -5.83 -0.18
N VAL A 240 18.91 -4.49 -0.14
CA VAL A 240 18.86 -3.70 1.09
C VAL A 240 17.74 -2.68 1.01
N MET A 241 16.99 -2.52 2.11
CA MET A 241 16.03 -1.43 2.25
C MET A 241 16.50 -0.43 3.29
N VAL A 242 16.47 0.86 2.94
CA VAL A 242 16.78 1.97 3.86
C VAL A 242 15.51 2.80 4.07
N PHE A 243 15.04 2.87 5.30
CA PHE A 243 13.83 3.60 5.65
C PHE A 243 14.14 4.99 6.19
N CYS A 244 13.50 6.00 5.59
CA CYS A 244 13.54 7.39 6.02
C CYS A 244 12.10 7.91 6.28
N SER A 245 11.96 8.86 7.20
CA SER A 245 10.63 9.34 7.63
C SER A 245 9.98 10.32 6.64
N THR A 246 10.76 10.96 5.75
CA THR A 246 10.23 11.98 4.82
C THR A 246 10.70 11.78 3.39
N ARG A 247 9.90 12.24 2.42
CA ARG A 247 10.25 12.24 0.98
C ARG A 247 11.58 12.94 0.72
N ARG A 248 11.76 14.11 1.34
CA ARG A 248 13.01 14.90 1.23
C ARG A 248 14.22 14.11 1.72
N ASN A 249 14.08 13.38 2.83
CA ASN A 249 15.19 12.59 3.36
C ASN A 249 15.46 11.34 2.51
N VAL A 250 14.43 10.73 1.91
CA VAL A 250 14.59 9.67 0.91
C VAL A 250 15.42 10.17 -0.28
N ASP A 251 15.03 11.31 -0.88
CA ASP A 251 15.75 11.91 -2.01
C ASP A 251 17.20 12.25 -1.65
N PHE A 252 17.39 12.86 -0.48
CA PHE A 252 18.70 13.22 0.06
C PHE A 252 19.61 12.01 0.24
N VAL A 253 19.12 10.95 0.89
CA VAL A 253 19.91 9.74 1.16
C VAL A 253 20.22 9.03 -0.15
N ALA A 254 19.23 8.79 -1.01
CA ALA A 254 19.44 8.10 -2.29
C ALA A 254 20.43 8.83 -3.19
N MET A 255 20.31 10.16 -3.31
CA MET A 255 21.25 10.98 -4.08
C MET A 255 22.68 10.91 -3.54
N ASN A 256 22.86 11.06 -2.22
CA ASN A 256 24.20 11.04 -1.64
C ASN A 256 24.84 9.65 -1.68
N LEU A 257 24.05 8.58 -1.54
CA LEU A 257 24.52 7.20 -1.76
C LEU A 257 25.01 7.01 -3.21
N ARG A 258 24.24 7.46 -4.21
CA ARG A 258 24.65 7.42 -5.62
C ARG A 258 25.93 8.22 -5.88
N ASN A 259 26.03 9.43 -5.32
CA ASN A 259 27.24 10.25 -5.45
C ASN A 259 28.48 9.59 -4.82
N ALA A 260 28.28 8.75 -3.80
CA ALA A 260 29.34 8.01 -3.14
C ALA A 260 29.60 6.64 -3.80
N GLY A 261 28.96 6.34 -4.94
CA GLY A 261 29.18 5.12 -5.72
C GLY A 261 28.28 3.93 -5.35
N ILE A 262 27.31 4.09 -4.46
CA ILE A 262 26.35 3.04 -4.11
C ILE A 262 25.15 3.08 -5.06
N HIS A 263 24.77 1.93 -5.62
CA HIS A 263 23.57 1.82 -6.45
C HIS A 263 22.29 1.92 -5.61
N ALA A 264 21.83 3.15 -5.40
CA ALA A 264 20.63 3.45 -4.62
C ALA A 264 19.49 4.00 -5.50
N LYS A 265 18.26 3.53 -5.25
CA LYS A 265 17.02 4.00 -5.86
C LYS A 265 16.07 4.51 -4.76
N GLU A 266 15.32 5.55 -5.07
CA GLU A 266 14.34 6.17 -4.19
C GLU A 266 12.92 5.69 -4.52
N ILE A 267 12.10 5.44 -3.49
CA ILE A 267 10.66 5.25 -3.65
C ILE A 267 9.87 5.96 -2.53
N HIS A 268 9.06 6.92 -2.94
CA HIS A 268 8.21 7.70 -2.04
C HIS A 268 6.96 8.20 -2.78
N GLY A 269 5.98 8.72 -2.05
CA GLY A 269 4.69 9.17 -2.61
C GLY A 269 4.74 10.40 -3.54
N GLY A 270 5.93 10.92 -3.85
CA GLY A 270 6.11 11.99 -4.85
C GLY A 270 6.37 11.48 -6.27
N LEU A 271 6.75 10.20 -6.42
CA LEU A 271 6.96 9.59 -7.72
C LEU A 271 5.63 9.27 -8.42
N SER A 272 5.61 9.41 -9.75
CA SER A 272 4.51 8.91 -10.57
C SER A 272 4.41 7.38 -10.49
N GLN A 273 3.24 6.83 -10.81
CA GLN A 273 3.04 5.38 -10.78
C GLN A 273 3.98 4.63 -11.71
N ASN A 274 4.18 5.13 -12.92
CA ASN A 274 5.11 4.53 -13.87
C ASN A 274 6.55 4.56 -13.35
N GLN A 275 6.95 5.61 -12.62
CA GLN A 275 8.27 5.67 -11.97
C GLN A 275 8.39 4.65 -10.84
N ARG A 276 7.37 4.56 -9.96
CA ARG A 276 7.36 3.58 -8.87
C ARG A 276 7.47 2.15 -9.41
N LYS A 277 6.66 1.81 -10.42
CA LYS A 277 6.71 0.51 -11.08
C LYS A 277 8.10 0.19 -11.62
N ARG A 278 8.72 1.09 -12.39
CA ARG A 278 10.09 0.90 -12.90
C ARG A 278 11.10 0.70 -11.78
N VAL A 279 11.02 1.48 -10.70
CA VAL A 279 11.93 1.31 -9.54
C VAL A 279 11.77 -0.07 -8.91
N LEU A 280 10.54 -0.58 -8.80
CA LEU A 280 10.28 -1.91 -8.23
C LEU A 280 10.71 -3.04 -9.17
N ASP A 281 10.43 -2.89 -10.48
CA ASP A 281 10.85 -3.85 -11.50
C ASP A 281 12.39 -3.93 -11.55
N ASP A 282 13.07 -2.77 -11.55
CA ASP A 282 14.54 -2.67 -11.47
C ASP A 282 15.07 -3.34 -10.19
N PHE A 283 14.41 -3.13 -9.05
CA PHE A 283 14.86 -3.66 -7.76
C PHE A 283 14.66 -5.17 -7.64
N ASN A 284 13.60 -5.73 -8.24
CA ASN A 284 13.32 -7.16 -8.24
C ASN A 284 14.10 -7.95 -9.31
N GLY A 285 14.58 -7.29 -10.37
CA GLY A 285 15.12 -7.91 -11.60
C GLY A 285 16.56 -8.45 -11.57
N ASN A 286 17.13 -8.76 -10.38
CA ASN A 286 18.53 -9.18 -10.14
C ASN A 286 19.60 -8.08 -10.24
N GLY A 287 19.78 -7.34 -9.14
CA GLY A 287 20.96 -6.52 -8.90
C GLY A 287 21.24 -6.30 -7.42
N VAL A 288 22.50 -6.05 -7.06
CA VAL A 288 22.86 -5.44 -5.77
C VAL A 288 22.29 -4.03 -5.77
N GLY A 289 21.41 -3.74 -4.83
CA GLY A 289 20.67 -2.49 -4.85
C GLY A 289 20.20 -2.07 -3.46
N VAL A 290 20.25 -0.76 -3.24
CA VAL A 290 19.71 -0.12 -2.04
C VAL A 290 18.42 0.59 -2.41
N LEU A 291 17.29 0.16 -1.85
CA LEU A 291 16.02 0.84 -2.00
C LEU A 291 15.79 1.76 -0.80
N VAL A 292 15.90 3.07 -1.03
CA VAL A 292 15.62 4.10 -0.04
C VAL A 292 14.15 4.48 -0.11
N CYS A 293 13.42 4.38 1.00
CA CYS A 293 11.97 4.48 0.99
C CYS A 293 11.36 5.12 2.23
N THR A 294 10.15 5.65 2.06
CA THR A 294 9.26 5.99 3.18
C THR A 294 8.37 4.81 3.53
N ASP A 295 7.90 4.71 4.79
CA ASP A 295 6.93 3.68 5.21
C ASP A 295 5.75 3.54 4.26
N VAL A 296 5.11 4.67 3.94
CA VAL A 296 3.92 4.70 3.07
C VAL A 296 4.20 4.09 1.70
N ALA A 297 5.38 4.35 1.15
CA ALA A 297 5.73 3.87 -0.18
C ALA A 297 6.24 2.43 -0.21
N ALA A 298 6.71 1.93 0.94
CA ALA A 298 7.17 0.57 1.13
C ALA A 298 6.05 -0.42 1.52
N ARG A 299 4.90 0.09 1.97
CA ARG A 299 3.71 -0.72 2.30
C ARG A 299 3.17 -1.43 1.06
N GLY A 300 2.85 -2.71 1.20
CA GLY A 300 2.35 -3.53 0.09
C GLY A 300 3.38 -3.86 -0.99
N LEU A 301 4.67 -3.54 -0.80
CA LEU A 301 5.72 -4.03 -1.70
C LEU A 301 6.08 -5.47 -1.35
N ASP A 302 5.80 -6.42 -2.25
CA ASP A 302 6.39 -7.75 -2.19
C ASP A 302 7.78 -7.74 -2.81
N ILE A 303 8.73 -7.34 -1.97
CA ILE A 303 10.15 -7.47 -2.26
C ILE A 303 10.61 -8.74 -1.58
N LYS A 304 11.08 -9.68 -2.39
CA LYS A 304 11.66 -10.94 -1.92
C LYS A 304 13.14 -10.75 -1.64
N ASN A 305 13.69 -11.55 -0.72
CA ASN A 305 15.13 -11.65 -0.47
C ASN A 305 15.80 -10.36 0.03
N VAL A 306 15.09 -9.52 0.79
CA VAL A 306 15.72 -8.41 1.51
C VAL A 306 16.54 -8.99 2.65
N SER A 307 17.85 -8.80 2.59
CA SER A 307 18.79 -9.28 3.59
C SER A 307 18.95 -8.33 4.78
N HIS A 308 18.88 -7.03 4.49
CA HIS A 308 19.15 -5.99 5.46
C HIS A 308 18.09 -4.90 5.38
N VAL A 309 17.59 -4.52 6.56
CA VAL A 309 16.72 -3.38 6.74
C VAL A 309 17.45 -2.36 7.59
N TYR A 310 17.71 -1.19 7.02
CA TYR A 310 18.31 -0.05 7.71
C TYR A 310 17.22 0.95 8.09
N ASN A 311 17.00 1.14 9.39
CA ASN A 311 16.22 2.25 9.91
C ASN A 311 17.13 3.48 9.99
N TYR A 312 17.21 4.25 8.90
CA TYR A 312 17.95 5.51 8.88
C TYR A 312 17.24 6.60 9.67
N ASP A 313 15.91 6.61 9.69
CA ASP A 313 15.12 7.34 10.69
C ASP A 313 14.23 6.34 11.42
N LEU A 314 14.16 6.37 12.75
CA LEU A 314 13.28 5.46 13.48
C LEU A 314 11.80 5.88 13.35
N PRO A 315 10.88 4.93 13.13
CA PRO A 315 9.45 5.23 13.00
C PRO A 315 8.87 5.68 14.34
N SER A 316 7.89 6.58 14.31
CA SER A 316 7.21 7.05 15.53
C SER A 316 6.29 6.00 16.16
N GLU A 317 5.81 5.06 15.34
CA GLU A 317 4.86 4.02 15.73
C GLU A 317 5.51 2.63 15.76
N ILE A 318 5.28 1.88 16.85
CA ILE A 318 5.77 0.50 17.03
C ILE A 318 5.34 -0.40 15.87
N LYS A 319 4.09 -0.27 15.42
CA LYS A 319 3.59 -1.07 14.30
C LYS A 319 4.44 -0.87 13.04
N ASP A 320 4.87 0.35 12.74
CA ASP A 320 5.65 0.61 11.54
C ASP A 320 7.05 -0.01 11.65
N TYR A 321 7.65 0.01 12.85
CA TYR A 321 8.89 -0.73 13.11
C TYR A 321 8.77 -2.21 12.77
N VAL A 322 7.76 -2.89 13.32
CA VAL A 322 7.50 -4.32 13.07
C VAL A 322 7.31 -4.59 11.58
N HIS A 323 6.64 -3.70 10.85
CA HIS A 323 6.42 -3.84 9.41
C HIS A 323 7.66 -3.58 8.56
N ARG A 324 8.59 -2.73 9.01
CA ARG A 324 9.89 -2.52 8.35
C ARG A 324 10.77 -3.74 8.49
N ILE A 325 10.99 -4.22 9.72
CA ILE A 325 11.85 -5.38 9.98
C ILE A 325 11.26 -6.66 9.39
N GLY A 326 9.92 -6.76 9.33
CA GLY A 326 9.22 -7.85 8.64
C GLY A 326 9.41 -7.87 7.13
N ARG A 327 10.23 -7.00 6.54
CA ARG A 327 10.68 -7.08 5.13
C ARG A 327 11.86 -8.03 4.96
N THR A 328 12.63 -8.29 6.01
CA THR A 328 13.73 -9.26 6.02
C THR A 328 13.36 -10.51 6.84
N ALA A 329 14.28 -11.48 6.93
CA ALA A 329 14.08 -12.78 7.60
C ALA A 329 12.79 -13.50 7.17
N ARG A 330 12.50 -13.50 5.86
CA ARG A 330 11.31 -14.14 5.27
C ARG A 330 11.65 -15.53 4.74
N ALA A 331 10.64 -16.41 4.72
CA ALA A 331 10.73 -17.74 4.10
C ALA A 331 11.87 -18.63 4.63
N GLY A 332 12.30 -18.41 5.88
CA GLY A 332 13.33 -19.21 6.54
C GLY A 332 14.76 -18.68 6.40
N GLU A 333 14.97 -17.61 5.65
CA GLU A 333 16.27 -16.92 5.50
C GLU A 333 16.63 -16.10 6.74
N GLU A 334 17.93 -15.89 6.96
CA GLU A 334 18.44 -14.96 7.97
C GLU A 334 18.31 -13.50 7.49
N GLY A 335 18.07 -12.60 8.43
CA GLY A 335 17.93 -11.17 8.15
C GLY A 335 18.51 -10.30 9.24
N LYS A 336 18.90 -9.08 8.87
CA LYS A 336 19.46 -8.11 9.82
C LYS A 336 18.69 -6.79 9.78
N ALA A 337 18.28 -6.31 10.94
CA ALA A 337 17.69 -4.98 11.11
C ALA A 337 18.68 -4.07 11.85
N ILE A 338 19.14 -3.02 11.16
CA ILE A 338 20.11 -2.06 11.68
C ILE A 338 19.40 -0.75 11.98
N ASN A 339 19.50 -0.31 13.24
CA ASN A 339 18.94 0.96 13.69
C ASN A 339 20.07 1.98 13.83
N ILE A 340 20.00 3.06 13.06
CA ILE A 340 20.98 4.15 13.15
C ILE A 340 20.34 5.27 13.97
N LEU A 341 20.73 5.37 15.24
CA LEU A 341 20.19 6.36 16.18
C LEU A 341 21.06 7.61 16.16
N CYS A 342 20.39 8.76 16.15
CA CYS A 342 21.02 9.99 16.58
C CYS A 342 20.09 10.73 17.56
N SER A 343 20.42 11.96 17.93
CA SER A 343 19.76 12.71 19.01
C SER A 343 18.23 12.75 18.89
N ARG A 344 17.71 12.78 17.65
CA ARG A 344 16.27 12.87 17.35
C ARG A 344 15.51 11.54 17.39
N ASP A 345 16.20 10.42 17.46
CA ASP A 345 15.58 9.10 17.36
C ASP A 345 15.31 8.44 18.71
N TYR A 346 15.91 8.95 19.79
CA TYR A 346 15.82 8.37 21.14
C TYR A 346 14.37 8.18 21.61
N GLU A 347 13.51 9.18 21.44
CA GLU A 347 12.10 9.07 21.86
C GLU A 347 11.37 7.93 21.14
N ASN A 348 11.65 7.73 19.85
CA ASN A 348 11.07 6.65 19.08
C ASN A 348 11.67 5.29 19.44
N PHE A 349 12.99 5.26 19.70
CA PHE A 349 13.68 4.05 20.11
C PHE A 349 13.22 3.53 21.46
N ASP A 350 12.99 4.41 22.44
CA ASP A 350 12.46 4.05 23.76
C ASP A 350 11.09 3.35 23.66
N LYS A 351 10.25 3.78 22.71
CA LYS A 351 8.95 3.12 22.44
C LYS A 351 9.16 1.71 21.88
N ILE A 352 10.15 1.54 21.00
CA ILE A 352 10.48 0.26 20.36
C ILE A 352 11.07 -0.73 21.36
N LEU A 353 11.89 -0.28 22.31
CA LEU A 353 12.45 -1.15 23.37
C LEU A 353 11.38 -1.73 24.32
N ARG A 354 10.17 -1.17 24.34
CA ARG A 354 9.03 -1.70 25.12
C ARG A 354 8.30 -2.85 24.44
N ILE A 355 8.68 -3.23 23.22
CA ILE A 355 8.07 -4.37 22.53
C ILE A 355 8.54 -5.66 23.21
N GLU A 356 7.59 -6.47 23.68
CA GLU A 356 7.89 -7.77 24.26
C GLU A 356 8.64 -8.68 23.25
N ASN A 357 9.64 -9.42 23.74
CA ASN A 357 10.44 -10.38 22.96
C ASN A 357 11.31 -9.77 21.83
N VAL A 358 11.55 -8.46 21.84
CA VAL A 358 12.52 -7.82 20.93
C VAL A 358 13.84 -7.60 21.67
N LYS A 359 14.91 -8.25 21.20
CA LYS A 359 16.28 -8.01 21.66
C LYS A 359 17.03 -7.21 20.61
N ILE A 360 17.37 -5.95 20.93
CA ILE A 360 18.20 -5.09 20.07
C ILE A 360 19.55 -4.91 20.76
N THR A 361 20.62 -5.38 20.12
CA THR A 361 21.97 -5.32 20.70
C THR A 361 22.67 -4.04 20.27
N ARG A 362 23.38 -3.37 21.19
CA ARG A 362 24.23 -2.23 20.86
C ARG A 362 25.50 -2.72 20.16
N GLU A 363 25.84 -2.13 19.04
CA GLU A 363 27.13 -2.32 18.38
C GLU A 363 28.06 -1.14 18.65
N GLU A 364 29.37 -1.43 18.68
CA GLU A 364 30.38 -0.39 18.81
C GLU A 364 30.43 0.45 17.53
N LEU A 365 30.47 1.78 17.69
CA LEU A 365 30.53 2.69 16.56
C LEU A 365 31.88 2.50 15.84
N PRO A 366 31.90 2.03 14.58
CA PRO A 366 33.15 1.89 13.86
C PRO A 366 33.77 3.28 13.60
N VAL A 367 35.09 3.31 13.43
CA VAL A 367 35.77 4.51 12.92
C VAL A 367 35.28 4.76 11.50
N VAL A 368 34.55 5.86 11.31
CA VAL A 368 33.97 6.27 10.03
C VAL A 368 34.55 7.59 9.57
N GLU A 369 34.97 7.65 8.31
CA GLU A 369 35.36 8.92 7.68
C GLU A 369 34.12 9.77 7.44
N LYS A 370 34.19 11.05 7.82
CA LYS A 370 33.09 11.99 7.59
C LYS A 370 33.00 12.32 6.11
N LEU A 371 31.95 11.82 5.46
CA LEU A 371 31.72 12.11 4.04
C LEU A 371 31.24 13.53 3.80
N ARG A 372 31.66 14.10 2.67
CA ARG A 372 31.13 15.38 2.18
C ARG A 372 29.76 15.15 1.55
N ILE A 373 28.74 15.64 2.24
CA ILE A 373 27.35 15.54 1.80
C ILE A 373 27.00 16.74 0.90
N LYS A 374 26.36 16.49 -0.24
CA LYS A 374 25.72 17.57 -1.02
C LYS A 374 24.42 17.98 -0.32
N LYS A 375 24.42 19.20 0.24
CA LYS A 375 23.26 19.75 0.97
C LYS A 375 22.12 20.23 0.08
N GLU A 376 22.29 20.29 -1.25
CA GLU A 376 21.30 20.90 -2.14
C GLU A 376 20.64 19.91 -3.10
N PHE A 377 19.33 19.75 -2.94
CA PHE A 377 18.41 19.52 -4.04
C PHE A 377 17.88 20.88 -4.46
N GLY A 378 18.32 21.38 -5.62
CA GLY A 378 17.75 22.56 -6.26
C GLY A 378 16.33 22.28 -6.75
N TRP A 379 15.36 22.22 -5.84
CA TRP A 379 13.97 22.52 -6.22
C TRP A 379 13.88 24.04 -6.32
N GLY A 380 14.09 24.56 -7.53
CA GLY A 380 13.77 25.95 -7.82
C GLY A 380 12.36 26.25 -7.33
N LYS A 381 12.21 27.38 -6.63
CA LYS A 381 10.93 27.97 -6.22
C LYS A 381 9.89 27.80 -7.34
N ARG A 382 9.01 26.81 -7.23
CA ARG A 382 7.76 26.76 -8.00
C ARG A 382 6.64 26.95 -7.00
N ASN A 383 6.25 28.21 -6.88
CA ASN A 383 5.01 28.77 -6.32
C ASN A 383 4.17 27.80 -5.48
N ASP A 384 4.43 27.80 -4.18
CA ASP A 384 3.47 27.38 -3.15
C ASP A 384 2.71 28.58 -2.54
N ASP A 385 2.82 29.76 -3.16
CA ASP A 385 2.03 30.95 -2.82
C ASP A 385 0.75 30.99 -3.66
N ASN A 386 -0.17 30.06 -3.42
CA ASN A 386 -1.58 30.32 -3.73
C ASN A 386 -2.56 29.50 -2.88
N ARG A 387 -2.40 29.53 -1.54
CA ARG A 387 -3.47 29.14 -0.61
C ARG A 387 -3.43 29.94 0.70
N SER A 388 -3.82 31.21 0.61
CA SER A 388 -4.38 31.93 1.75
C SER A 388 -5.03 33.24 1.31
N SER A 389 -6.25 33.18 0.77
CA SER A 389 -7.29 34.19 1.01
C SER A 389 -8.59 33.78 0.30
N ALA A 390 -9.49 33.11 1.01
CA ALA A 390 -10.91 33.12 0.70
C ALA A 390 -11.72 32.70 1.93
N GLY A 391 -12.31 33.68 2.62
CA GLY A 391 -13.64 33.51 3.20
C GLY A 391 -13.74 33.36 4.71
N ILE A 392 -13.46 34.41 5.47
CA ILE A 392 -14.25 34.73 6.68
C ILE A 392 -14.87 36.11 6.45
N ARG A 393 -16.12 36.14 6.00
CA ARG A 393 -16.95 37.34 6.02
C ARG A 393 -17.77 37.32 7.31
N SER A 394 -17.26 38.01 8.33
CA SER A 394 -18.06 38.43 9.48
C SER A 394 -18.73 39.77 9.17
N SER A 395 -20.05 39.80 9.39
CA SER A 395 -20.88 41.00 9.46
C SER A 395 -20.38 42.02 10.49
N SER A 396 -20.44 43.32 10.17
CA SER A 396 -21.18 44.36 10.95
C SER A 396 -20.73 45.79 10.58
N ARG A 397 -21.72 46.70 10.44
CA ARG A 397 -21.68 48.19 10.49
C ARG A 397 -20.88 48.87 9.36
N GLY A 398 -21.45 49.68 8.47
CA GLY A 398 -22.47 50.70 8.66
C GLY A 398 -21.77 52.06 8.79
N ASN A 399 -21.62 52.83 7.69
CA ASN A 399 -21.59 54.28 7.78
C ASN A 399 -21.93 54.95 6.44
N TRP A 400 -22.76 55.98 6.53
CA TRP A 400 -23.29 56.82 5.47
C TRP A 400 -22.29 57.92 5.10
N ASN A 401 -22.17 58.30 3.82
CA ASN A 401 -22.44 59.69 3.39
C ASN A 401 -22.33 59.94 1.86
N ARG A 402 -23.42 60.55 1.37
CA ARG A 402 -23.53 61.68 0.41
C ARG A 402 -23.10 61.53 -1.06
N SER A 403 -24.14 61.55 -1.90
CA SER A 403 -24.20 62.11 -3.27
C SER A 403 -23.94 63.64 -3.29
N PRO A 404 -23.73 64.29 -4.46
CA PRO A 404 -24.86 64.63 -5.35
C PRO A 404 -24.59 64.54 -6.86
N SER A 405 -25.68 64.77 -7.58
CA SER A 405 -26.03 64.60 -8.99
C SER A 405 -25.38 65.53 -10.02
N ARG A 406 -25.41 65.09 -11.30
CA ARG A 406 -25.81 65.78 -12.57
C ARG A 406 -25.21 64.97 -13.75
N GLY A 407 -25.85 64.73 -14.90
CA GLY A 407 -27.10 65.22 -15.46
C GLY A 407 -27.58 64.38 -16.65
N ARG A 408 -28.79 64.73 -17.10
CA ARG A 408 -29.61 64.13 -18.17
C ARG A 408 -29.04 64.38 -19.57
N THR A 409 -29.27 63.44 -20.49
CA THR A 409 -30.02 63.47 -21.77
C THR A 409 -29.73 62.12 -22.46
N GLY A 410 -30.62 61.37 -23.10
CA GLY A 410 -31.92 61.60 -23.72
C GLY A 410 -31.88 60.94 -25.10
N GLY A 411 -32.76 59.96 -25.39
CA GLY A 411 -33.04 59.52 -26.77
C GLY A 411 -33.07 58.01 -27.03
N ALA A 412 -34.28 57.44 -26.99
CA ALA A 412 -34.68 56.18 -27.65
C ALA A 412 -34.80 56.39 -29.18
N ARG A 413 -34.84 55.41 -30.10
CA ARG A 413 -35.73 54.24 -30.24
C ARG A 413 -35.23 53.31 -31.38
N SER A 414 -35.45 52.00 -31.19
CA SER A 414 -35.96 50.90 -32.07
C SER A 414 -36.31 51.19 -33.56
N PRO A 415 -36.49 50.19 -34.48
CA PRO A 415 -37.16 48.88 -34.22
C PRO A 415 -36.84 47.65 -35.13
N GLY A 416 -37.51 46.53 -34.79
CA GLY A 416 -38.05 45.53 -35.75
C GLY A 416 -37.36 44.16 -35.74
N SER A 417 -37.92 43.12 -35.13
CA SER A 417 -38.87 42.13 -35.72
C SER A 417 -38.30 41.42 -36.94
N GLY A 418 -38.18 40.09 -37.08
CA GLY A 418 -38.88 38.95 -36.51
C GLY A 418 -39.04 37.94 -37.66
N SER A 419 -39.08 36.62 -37.40
CA SER A 419 -39.93 35.65 -38.11
C SER A 419 -39.60 34.21 -37.72
N TRP A 420 -40.65 33.42 -37.79
CA TRP A 420 -40.81 32.02 -37.44
C TRP A 420 -41.12 31.25 -38.74
N SER A 421 -40.78 29.95 -38.76
CA SER A 421 -41.51 28.79 -39.32
C SER A 421 -41.00 28.06 -40.59
N GLY A 422 -41.17 26.72 -40.51
CA GLY A 422 -41.24 25.71 -41.60
C GLY A 422 -39.89 25.09 -41.97
N ASN A 423 -39.67 23.76 -41.96
CA ASN A 423 -40.53 22.58 -41.97
C ASN A 423 -39.80 21.39 -41.35
#